data_AF-A0A1S8YN52-F1
#
_entry.id   AF-A0A1S8YN52-F1
#
_cell.length_a   1.000
_cell.length_b   1.000
_cell.length_c   1.000
_cell.angle_alpha   90.00
_cell.angle_beta   90.00
_cell.angle_gamma   90.00
#
_symmetry.space_group_name_H-M   'P 1'
#
loop_
_entity.id
_entity.type
_entity.pdbx_description
1 polymer ?
#
loop_
_entity_poly.entity_id
_entity_poly.type
_entity_poly.pdbx_seq_one_letter_code
_entity_poly.pdbx_strand_id
1 'polypeptide(L)'
;MKSTGVLPEHLQPLQEVARQHNCIIGIRPVDQHAAELIRAGHPTKGLNIKGKSASWGVQAGFICVDQRLSKLVGAKDEIINEYNEKINECIKKGHATAMDLTLSKQYLDNLLQKNKIDHFSADDGSGTRQIIATAPNDERYTFEAKKLSGEGDELYTISFQDSPVSVLGPDEKKVAPGERILAFTADYDLLMVSPHISDLSPLDNIPVNPVSYRQFSARYEKIIDPNHPLQQYLNSSDDFYKGLDPEMGNASQRVRNLIPMINRALVGHGENVVHHGSDTENPATDESSNYPALFALPVKLGRFDELCVIENQQQLIELITEAKRHGYHVNINPEWDNALTSVRSPAFEEAKKHLDSHLPLMQLRQVRSTADLT
;
A
#
# COMPACT_ATOMS: atom_id res chain seq x y z
N MET A 1 -4.94 -6.58 -19.18
CA MET A 1 -4.99 -5.79 -17.93
C MET A 1 -3.84 -4.80 -17.95
N LYS A 2 -4.06 -3.51 -17.63
CA LYS A 2 -2.92 -2.64 -17.30
C LYS A 2 -2.21 -3.26 -16.09
N SER A 3 -0.87 -3.24 -16.10
CA SER A 3 -0.10 -3.93 -15.07
C SER A 3 -0.15 -3.13 -13.77
N THR A 4 -0.84 -3.67 -12.76
CA THR A 4 -0.86 -3.18 -11.38
C THR A 4 0.47 -3.42 -10.64
N GLY A 5 1.44 -4.06 -11.30
CA GLY A 5 2.73 -4.44 -10.70
C GLY A 5 2.66 -5.67 -9.79
N VAL A 6 1.47 -6.25 -9.58
CA VAL A 6 1.35 -7.57 -8.97
C VAL A 6 1.76 -8.63 -9.99
N LEU A 7 2.54 -9.61 -9.54
CA LEU A 7 3.06 -10.67 -10.39
C LEU A 7 1.93 -11.53 -10.97
N PRO A 8 1.92 -11.85 -12.28
CA PRO A 8 0.89 -12.70 -12.89
C PRO A 8 0.68 -14.04 -12.16
N GLU A 9 1.77 -14.68 -11.73
CA GLU A 9 1.76 -15.92 -10.96
C GLU A 9 1.11 -15.78 -9.57
N HIS A 10 1.00 -14.57 -9.03
CA HIS A 10 0.35 -14.29 -7.75
C HIS A 10 -1.17 -14.04 -7.88
N LEU A 11 -1.69 -13.79 -9.09
CA LEU A 11 -3.09 -13.40 -9.28
C LEU A 11 -4.07 -14.51 -8.90
N GLN A 12 -3.89 -15.71 -9.46
CA GLN A 12 -4.79 -16.83 -9.19
C GLN A 12 -4.71 -17.31 -7.73
N PRO A 13 -3.53 -17.46 -7.10
CA PRO A 13 -3.45 -17.77 -5.68
C PRO A 13 -4.13 -16.73 -4.79
N LEU A 14 -4.02 -15.42 -5.10
CA LEU A 14 -4.72 -14.36 -4.37
C LEU A 14 -6.23 -14.51 -4.46
N GLN A 15 -6.75 -14.78 -5.66
CA GLN A 15 -8.18 -15.02 -5.88
C GLN A 15 -8.69 -16.25 -5.13
N GLU A 16 -7.89 -17.31 -5.07
CA GLU A 16 -8.24 -18.50 -4.30
C GLU A 16 -8.32 -18.20 -2.80
N VAL A 17 -7.40 -17.39 -2.25
CA VAL A 17 -7.50 -16.90 -0.86
C VAL A 17 -8.78 -16.09 -0.65
N ALA A 18 -9.09 -15.14 -1.56
CA ALA A 18 -10.31 -14.34 -1.49
C ALA A 18 -11.56 -15.24 -1.45
N ARG A 19 -11.61 -16.27 -2.31
CA ARG A 19 -12.70 -17.25 -2.39
C ARG A 19 -12.80 -18.12 -1.14
N GLN A 20 -11.68 -18.67 -0.65
CA GLN A 20 -11.66 -19.54 0.54
C GLN A 20 -12.10 -18.82 1.81
N HIS A 21 -11.75 -17.53 1.93
CA HIS A 21 -12.08 -16.72 3.10
C HIS A 21 -13.31 -15.84 2.90
N ASN A 22 -14.03 -16.00 1.77
CA ASN A 22 -15.22 -15.25 1.43
C ASN A 22 -15.06 -13.73 1.65
N CYS A 23 -13.96 -13.20 1.12
CA CYS A 23 -13.49 -11.86 1.41
C CYS A 23 -12.95 -11.20 0.16
N ILE A 24 -13.34 -9.95 -0.09
CA ILE A 24 -12.75 -9.12 -1.15
C ILE A 24 -11.38 -8.64 -0.67
N ILE A 25 -10.35 -8.83 -1.49
CA ILE A 25 -8.98 -8.39 -1.21
C ILE A 25 -8.54 -7.44 -2.33
N GLY A 26 -8.22 -6.20 -1.95
CA GLY A 26 -7.65 -5.19 -2.86
C GLY A 26 -6.16 -4.97 -2.58
N ILE A 27 -5.35 -4.86 -3.62
CA ILE A 27 -3.92 -4.49 -3.56
C ILE A 27 -3.71 -3.21 -4.35
N ARG A 28 -3.00 -2.25 -3.75
CA ARG A 28 -2.61 -0.97 -4.37
C ARG A 28 -1.64 -1.19 -5.53
N PRO A 29 -1.47 -0.20 -6.43
CA PRO A 29 -0.47 -0.30 -7.49
C PRO A 29 0.93 -0.49 -6.91
N VAL A 30 1.63 -1.47 -7.46
CA VAL A 30 3.03 -1.79 -7.18
C VAL A 30 3.87 -1.32 -8.36
N ASP A 31 5.09 -0.85 -8.10
CA ASP A 31 6.01 -0.52 -9.18
C ASP A 31 6.40 -1.78 -9.97
N GLN A 32 6.39 -1.72 -11.30
CA GLN A 32 6.66 -2.90 -12.14
C GLN A 32 8.08 -3.47 -11.95
N HIS A 33 9.04 -2.68 -11.50
CA HIS A 33 10.38 -3.17 -11.20
C HIS A 33 10.45 -3.84 -9.84
N ALA A 34 9.64 -3.37 -8.88
CA ALA A 34 9.49 -4.09 -7.63
C ALA A 34 8.94 -5.50 -7.88
N ALA A 35 8.02 -5.68 -8.84
CA ALA A 35 7.54 -7.00 -9.25
C ALA A 35 8.69 -7.93 -9.67
N GLU A 36 9.62 -7.45 -10.49
CA GLU A 36 10.76 -8.28 -10.94
C GLU A 36 11.75 -8.59 -9.84
N LEU A 37 12.00 -7.62 -8.96
CA LEU A 37 12.83 -7.83 -7.77
C LEU A 37 12.19 -8.86 -6.82
N ILE A 38 10.87 -8.78 -6.61
CA ILE A 38 10.11 -9.79 -5.86
C ILE A 38 10.28 -11.17 -6.50
N ARG A 39 10.11 -11.28 -7.83
CA ARG A 39 10.32 -12.54 -8.56
C ARG A 39 11.74 -13.07 -8.42
N ALA A 40 12.73 -12.18 -8.33
CA ALA A 40 14.13 -12.50 -8.10
C ALA A 40 14.46 -12.82 -6.62
N GLY A 41 13.46 -12.81 -5.72
CA GLY A 41 13.63 -13.17 -4.32
C GLY A 41 14.10 -12.02 -3.42
N HIS A 42 14.04 -10.76 -3.87
CA HIS A 42 14.36 -9.63 -3.02
C HIS A 42 13.34 -9.51 -1.88
N PRO A 43 13.79 -9.22 -0.64
CA PRO A 43 12.88 -8.96 0.46
C PRO A 43 12.10 -7.67 0.20
N THR A 44 10.84 -7.63 0.63
CA THR A 44 10.03 -6.41 0.51
C THR A 44 9.99 -5.65 1.83
N LYS A 45 9.79 -4.33 1.76
CA LYS A 45 9.90 -3.44 2.92
C LYS A 45 8.71 -3.60 3.87
N GLY A 46 8.99 -3.69 5.16
CA GLY A 46 7.95 -3.62 6.20
C GLY A 46 7.53 -2.19 6.54
N LEU A 47 6.54 -2.04 7.42
CA LEU A 47 5.96 -0.75 7.79
C LEU A 47 6.99 0.23 8.38
N ASN A 48 8.04 -0.26 9.05
CA ASN A 48 9.09 0.58 9.65
C ASN A 48 10.02 1.25 8.62
N ILE A 49 10.04 0.76 7.37
CA ILE A 49 10.87 1.32 6.31
C ILE A 49 10.03 2.33 5.53
N LYS A 50 10.13 3.60 5.93
CA LYS A 50 9.30 4.70 5.39
C LYS A 50 9.84 5.33 4.10
N GLY A 51 11.02 4.91 3.64
CA GLY A 51 11.63 5.39 2.40
C GLY A 51 10.76 5.12 1.18
N LYS A 52 10.76 6.04 0.22
CA LYS A 52 10.12 5.81 -1.07
C LYS A 52 11.04 4.98 -1.96
N SER A 53 10.43 4.05 -2.70
CA SER A 53 11.13 3.33 -3.76
C SER A 53 11.41 4.25 -4.95
N ALA A 54 12.45 3.94 -5.71
CA ALA A 54 12.73 4.58 -6.99
C ALA A 54 11.90 3.98 -8.12
N SER A 55 11.51 4.81 -9.08
CA SER A 55 10.72 4.43 -10.27
C SER A 55 11.48 4.63 -11.59
N TRP A 56 12.75 5.01 -11.52
CA TRP A 56 13.60 5.40 -12.65
C TRP A 56 15.07 5.06 -12.37
N GLY A 57 15.90 5.09 -13.43
CA GLY A 57 17.34 4.88 -13.34
C GLY A 57 17.75 3.45 -13.01
N VAL A 58 19.03 3.30 -12.70
CA VAL A 58 19.67 2.04 -12.28
C VAL A 58 19.11 1.51 -10.97
N GLN A 59 18.65 2.41 -10.11
CA GLN A 59 18.11 2.14 -8.79
C GLN A 59 16.60 1.80 -8.80
N ALA A 60 15.95 1.76 -9.96
CA ALA A 60 14.52 1.49 -10.08
C ALA A 60 14.11 0.20 -9.34
N GLY A 61 13.06 0.31 -8.53
CA GLY A 61 12.54 -0.77 -7.69
C GLY A 61 13.14 -0.84 -6.28
N PHE A 62 14.30 -0.22 -6.03
CA PHE A 62 14.96 -0.23 -4.72
C PHE A 62 14.58 0.97 -3.85
N ILE A 63 14.95 0.92 -2.57
CA ILE A 63 14.79 2.00 -1.60
C ILE A 63 16.14 2.67 -1.38
N CYS A 64 16.35 3.82 -2.02
CA CYS A 64 17.61 4.55 -1.95
C CYS A 64 17.82 5.19 -0.58
N VAL A 65 19.08 5.27 -0.14
CA VAL A 65 19.42 6.03 1.07
C VAL A 65 19.23 7.53 0.82
N ASP A 66 19.71 8.03 -0.32
CA ASP A 66 19.39 9.38 -0.78
C ASP A 66 18.06 9.38 -1.53
N GLN A 67 17.05 10.03 -0.94
CA GLN A 67 15.70 10.09 -1.47
C GLN A 67 15.57 10.97 -2.72
N ARG A 68 16.60 11.75 -3.09
CA ARG A 68 16.68 12.41 -4.41
C ARG A 68 16.72 11.40 -5.57
N LEU A 69 17.22 10.19 -5.32
CA LEU A 69 17.27 9.11 -6.31
C LEU A 69 15.99 8.24 -6.32
N SER A 70 15.01 8.55 -5.46
CA SER A 70 13.72 7.85 -5.41
C SER A 70 12.70 8.45 -6.41
N LYS A 71 11.43 8.03 -6.31
CA LYS A 71 10.31 8.70 -7.01
C LYS A 71 10.09 10.16 -6.58
N LEU A 72 10.75 10.62 -5.52
CA LEU A 72 10.71 12.00 -5.04
C LEU A 72 11.68 12.93 -5.78
N VAL A 73 12.38 12.47 -6.82
CA VAL A 73 13.22 13.35 -7.65
C VAL A 73 12.44 14.60 -8.12
N GLY A 74 13.06 15.77 -7.99
CA GLY A 74 12.43 17.06 -8.28
C GLY A 74 11.45 17.57 -7.21
N ALA A 75 11.21 16.82 -6.12
CA ALA A 75 10.48 17.35 -4.96
C ALA A 75 11.29 18.44 -4.24
N LYS A 76 10.60 19.26 -3.43
CA LYS A 76 11.24 20.29 -2.63
C LYS A 76 12.22 19.69 -1.62
N ASP A 77 13.31 20.40 -1.34
CA ASP A 77 14.36 19.94 -0.42
C ASP A 77 13.81 19.62 0.98
N GLU A 78 12.79 20.32 1.46
CA GLU A 78 12.20 20.01 2.77
C GLU A 78 11.59 18.60 2.81
N ILE A 79 10.92 18.18 1.72
CA ILE A 79 10.34 16.84 1.59
C ILE A 79 11.46 15.80 1.49
N ILE A 80 12.49 16.08 0.68
CA ILE A 80 13.65 15.19 0.54
C ILE A 80 14.34 14.99 1.90
N ASN A 81 14.57 16.07 2.64
CA ASN A 81 15.22 16.03 3.95
C ASN A 81 14.36 15.26 4.96
N GLU A 82 13.04 15.46 4.99
CA GLU A 82 12.13 14.69 5.84
C GLU A 82 12.23 13.18 5.58
N TYR A 83 12.26 12.75 4.31
CA TYR A 83 12.40 11.33 3.99
C TYR A 83 13.81 10.80 4.26
N ASN A 84 14.86 11.58 4.03
CA ASN A 84 16.24 11.22 4.38
C ASN A 84 16.40 11.05 5.91
N GLU A 85 15.75 11.90 6.72
CA GLU A 85 15.71 11.75 8.17
C GLU A 85 15.03 10.43 8.58
N LYS A 86 13.88 10.09 7.96
CA LYS A 86 13.21 8.80 8.17
C LYS A 86 14.11 7.61 7.81
N ILE A 87 14.90 7.72 6.74
CA ILE A 87 15.88 6.69 6.38
C ILE A 87 16.96 6.55 7.47
N ASN A 88 17.55 7.67 7.89
CA ASN A 88 18.58 7.67 8.92
C ASN A 88 18.07 7.09 10.25
N GLU A 89 16.83 7.42 10.63
CA GLU A 89 16.18 6.80 11.79
C GLU A 89 15.95 5.30 11.62
N CYS A 90 15.48 4.87 10.44
CA CYS A 90 15.27 3.46 10.13
C CYS A 90 16.57 2.65 10.30
N ILE A 91 17.68 3.18 9.80
CA ILE A 91 19.02 2.57 9.96
C ILE A 91 19.45 2.59 11.43
N LYS A 92 19.32 3.74 12.11
CA LYS A 92 19.71 3.90 13.52
C LYS A 92 18.94 2.96 14.46
N LYS A 93 17.66 2.70 14.16
CA LYS A 93 16.80 1.77 14.91
C LYS A 93 17.02 0.30 14.54
N GLY A 94 17.88 -0.01 13.56
CA GLY A 94 18.21 -1.37 13.15
C GLY A 94 17.12 -2.08 12.34
N HIS A 95 16.21 -1.30 11.72
CA HIS A 95 15.18 -1.85 10.83
C HIS A 95 15.73 -2.20 9.45
N ALA A 96 16.79 -1.51 9.00
CA ALA A 96 17.51 -1.77 7.76
C ALA A 96 18.98 -1.36 7.87
N THR A 97 19.81 -1.78 6.93
CA THR A 97 21.20 -1.34 6.76
C THR A 97 21.36 -0.68 5.39
N ALA A 98 22.30 0.26 5.28
CA ALA A 98 22.71 0.81 3.99
C ALA A 98 23.72 -0.13 3.33
N MET A 99 23.57 -0.37 2.04
CA MET A 99 24.49 -1.17 1.24
C MET A 99 24.63 -0.60 -0.17
N ASP A 100 25.77 -0.84 -0.80
CA ASP A 100 26.05 -0.36 -2.16
C ASP A 100 25.24 -1.14 -3.19
N LEU A 101 24.60 -0.42 -4.10
CA LEU A 101 23.81 -1.00 -5.16
C LEU A 101 24.70 -1.81 -6.10
N THR A 102 24.43 -3.12 -6.15
CA THR A 102 25.11 -4.06 -7.03
C THR A 102 24.11 -4.75 -7.95
N LEU A 103 24.29 -4.59 -9.26
CA LEU A 103 23.36 -5.08 -10.28
C LEU A 103 24.04 -6.08 -11.21
N SER A 104 23.30 -7.09 -11.66
CA SER A 104 23.78 -7.96 -12.74
C SER A 104 23.64 -7.29 -14.10
N LYS A 105 24.46 -7.70 -15.06
CA LYS A 105 24.31 -7.28 -16.45
C LYS A 105 22.90 -7.55 -16.98
N GLN A 106 22.33 -8.71 -16.64
CA GLN A 106 20.97 -9.07 -17.05
C GLN A 106 19.93 -8.07 -16.52
N TYR A 107 20.06 -7.62 -15.28
CA TYR A 107 19.16 -6.61 -14.73
C TYR A 107 19.32 -5.26 -15.42
N LEU A 108 20.56 -4.83 -15.69
CA LEU A 108 20.84 -3.61 -16.46
C LEU A 108 20.25 -3.67 -17.88
N ASP A 109 20.37 -4.80 -18.56
CA ASP A 109 19.77 -5.02 -19.88
C ASP A 109 18.23 -4.92 -19.83
N ASN A 110 17.60 -5.44 -18.76
CA ASN A 110 16.16 -5.32 -18.54
C ASN A 110 15.75 -3.85 -18.32
N LEU A 111 16.49 -3.11 -17.48
CA LEU A 111 16.24 -1.68 -17.27
C LEU A 111 16.33 -0.88 -18.58
N LEU A 112 17.26 -1.23 -19.47
CA LEU A 112 17.38 -0.60 -20.79
C LEU A 112 16.19 -0.95 -21.69
N GLN A 113 15.80 -2.23 -21.76
CA GLN A 113 14.64 -2.67 -22.55
C GLN A 113 13.33 -2.03 -22.10
N LYS A 114 13.22 -1.71 -20.81
CA LYS A 114 12.05 -1.04 -20.21
C LYS A 114 12.14 0.49 -20.18
N ASN A 115 13.17 1.07 -20.79
CA ASN A 115 13.39 2.51 -20.83
C ASN A 115 13.47 3.15 -19.43
N LYS A 116 14.08 2.45 -18.46
CA LYS A 116 14.44 3.04 -17.15
C LYS A 116 15.83 3.64 -17.13
N ILE A 117 16.67 3.15 -18.02
CA ILE A 117 17.93 3.78 -18.41
C ILE A 117 17.86 4.01 -19.92
N ASP A 118 18.44 5.10 -20.38
CA ASP A 118 18.43 5.53 -21.77
C ASP A 118 19.63 4.97 -22.54
N HIS A 119 20.75 4.76 -21.83
CA HIS A 119 22.00 4.32 -22.43
C HIS A 119 22.81 3.48 -21.44
N PHE A 120 23.46 2.44 -21.94
CA PHE A 120 24.48 1.68 -21.23
C PHE A 120 25.69 1.50 -22.15
N SER A 121 26.81 2.12 -21.79
CA SER A 121 27.96 2.22 -22.69
C SER A 121 28.75 0.91 -22.81
N ALA A 122 29.62 0.87 -23.82
CA ALA A 122 30.73 -0.07 -23.84
C ALA A 122 31.67 0.18 -22.65
N ASP A 123 32.46 -0.84 -22.33
CA ASP A 123 33.54 -0.76 -21.35
C ASP A 123 34.60 0.24 -21.82
N ASP A 124 35.06 1.11 -20.92
CA ASP A 124 36.11 2.10 -21.21
C ASP A 124 37.53 1.50 -21.20
N GLY A 125 37.66 0.19 -20.98
CA GLY A 125 38.92 -0.53 -20.87
C GLY A 125 39.43 -0.66 -19.44
N SER A 126 38.81 0.04 -18.48
CA SER A 126 39.08 -0.06 -17.04
C SER A 126 38.09 -0.98 -16.30
N GLY A 127 37.12 -1.57 -17.01
CA GLY A 127 36.00 -2.27 -16.38
C GLY A 127 34.85 -1.34 -15.98
N THR A 128 34.89 -0.07 -16.38
CA THR A 128 33.90 0.95 -16.03
C THR A 128 33.03 1.27 -17.23
N ARG A 129 31.74 1.47 -16.98
CA ARG A 129 30.73 1.80 -17.99
C ARG A 129 29.89 2.97 -17.51
N GLN A 130 29.47 3.82 -18.44
CA GLN A 130 28.53 4.89 -18.16
C GLN A 130 27.09 4.43 -18.42
N ILE A 131 26.20 4.85 -17.55
CA ILE A 131 24.76 4.66 -17.69
C ILE A 131 24.09 6.02 -17.66
N ILE A 132 23.22 6.30 -18.62
CA ILE A 132 22.43 7.52 -18.66
C ILE A 132 20.98 7.15 -18.36
N ALA A 133 20.31 7.92 -17.52
CA ALA A 133 18.88 7.79 -17.28
C ALA A 133 18.20 9.16 -17.21
N THR A 134 16.99 9.24 -17.75
CA THR A 134 16.12 10.41 -17.63
C THR A 134 15.15 10.17 -16.47
N ALA A 135 15.17 11.08 -15.50
CA ALA A 135 14.29 11.04 -14.34
C ALA A 135 12.88 11.58 -14.67
N PRO A 136 11.87 11.30 -13.82
CA PRO A 136 10.51 11.85 -13.94
C PRO A 136 10.38 13.37 -14.01
N ASN A 137 11.41 14.12 -13.59
CA ASN A 137 11.48 15.58 -13.72
C ASN A 137 12.13 16.03 -15.05
N ASP A 138 12.27 15.12 -16.02
CA ASP A 138 12.92 15.30 -17.33
C ASP A 138 14.42 15.63 -17.29
N GLU A 139 15.05 15.58 -16.12
CA GLU A 139 16.49 15.76 -15.99
C GLU A 139 17.26 14.47 -16.30
N ARG A 140 18.44 14.63 -16.91
CA ARG A 140 19.34 13.52 -17.23
C ARG A 140 20.41 13.35 -16.17
N TYR A 141 20.60 12.11 -15.76
CA TYR A 141 21.58 11.69 -14.77
C TYR A 141 22.56 10.70 -15.40
N THR A 142 23.83 10.84 -15.07
CA THR A 142 24.90 9.90 -15.47
C THR A 142 25.38 9.15 -14.25
N PHE A 143 25.30 7.83 -14.33
CA PHE A 143 25.82 6.88 -13.34
C PHE A 143 27.03 6.16 -13.93
N GLU A 144 27.86 5.62 -13.05
CA GLU A 144 28.95 4.73 -13.42
C GLU A 144 28.69 3.32 -12.89
N ALA A 145 28.99 2.33 -13.71
CA ALA A 145 28.89 0.92 -13.38
C ALA A 145 30.29 0.30 -13.49
N LYS A 146 30.87 -0.04 -12.34
CA LYS A 146 32.19 -0.68 -12.27
C LYS A 146 32.04 -2.17 -12.08
N LYS A 147 32.60 -2.95 -13.01
CA LYS A 147 32.53 -4.42 -12.97
C LYS A 147 33.25 -4.96 -11.74
N LEU A 148 32.59 -5.86 -11.02
CA LEU A 148 33.18 -6.62 -9.92
C LEU A 148 33.98 -7.81 -10.46
N SER A 149 35.15 -8.05 -9.87
CA SER A 149 35.98 -9.21 -10.16
C SER A 149 35.39 -10.46 -9.51
N GLY A 150 35.14 -11.53 -10.27
CA GLY A 150 34.65 -12.80 -9.74
C GLY A 150 34.33 -13.82 -10.84
N GLU A 151 34.17 -15.09 -10.42
CA GLU A 151 33.61 -16.14 -11.27
C GLU A 151 32.07 -16.13 -11.15
N GLY A 152 31.36 -16.20 -12.28
CA GLY A 152 29.90 -16.19 -12.32
C GLY A 152 29.31 -15.05 -13.15
N ASP A 153 28.09 -14.63 -12.80
CA ASP A 153 27.38 -13.55 -13.49
C ASP A 153 28.12 -12.22 -13.38
N GLU A 154 28.11 -11.44 -14.46
CA GLU A 154 28.73 -10.11 -14.47
C GLU A 154 27.95 -9.16 -13.57
N LEU A 155 28.56 -8.78 -12.44
CA LEU A 155 28.03 -7.83 -11.47
C LEU A 155 28.72 -6.47 -11.58
N TYR A 156 27.97 -5.41 -11.30
CA TYR A 156 28.43 -4.02 -11.32
C TYR A 156 28.06 -3.31 -10.03
N THR A 157 29.02 -2.63 -9.41
CA THR A 157 28.73 -1.62 -8.38
C THR A 157 28.41 -0.30 -9.06
N ILE A 158 27.38 0.38 -8.56
CA ILE A 158 26.85 1.60 -9.15
C ILE A 158 27.29 2.83 -8.34
N SER A 159 27.77 3.86 -9.02
CA SER A 159 28.08 5.17 -8.42
C SER A 159 27.39 6.32 -9.15
N PHE A 160 27.17 7.41 -8.42
CA PHE A 160 26.64 8.68 -8.89
C PHE A 160 27.44 9.81 -8.23
N GLN A 161 27.93 10.77 -9.02
CA GLN A 161 28.77 11.88 -8.53
C GLN A 161 29.93 11.40 -7.63
N ASP A 162 30.72 10.44 -8.14
CA ASP A 162 31.86 9.83 -7.46
C ASP A 162 31.56 9.10 -6.14
N SER A 163 30.28 8.94 -5.79
CA SER A 163 29.82 8.26 -4.57
C SER A 163 29.02 7.00 -4.91
N PRO A 164 29.15 5.89 -4.16
CA PRO A 164 28.30 4.72 -4.36
C PRO A 164 26.82 5.07 -4.21
N VAL A 165 25.99 4.53 -5.10
CA VAL A 165 24.53 4.59 -4.92
C VAL A 165 24.16 3.59 -3.84
N SER A 166 23.80 4.06 -2.65
CA SER A 166 23.40 3.19 -1.54
C SER A 166 21.89 2.96 -1.49
N VAL A 167 21.50 1.72 -1.20
CA VAL A 167 20.11 1.26 -1.02
C VAL A 167 19.97 0.56 0.32
N LEU A 168 18.73 0.41 0.80
CA LEU A 168 18.44 -0.31 2.03
C LEU A 168 18.38 -1.82 1.80
N GLY A 169 18.97 -2.58 2.70
CA GLY A 169 18.87 -4.03 2.79
C GLY A 169 18.65 -4.53 4.22
N PRO A 170 18.44 -5.84 4.40
CA PRO A 170 18.38 -6.43 5.72
C PRO A 170 19.74 -6.37 6.41
N ASP A 171 19.73 -6.43 7.73
CA ASP A 171 20.96 -6.62 8.51
C ASP A 171 21.64 -7.94 8.10
N GLU A 172 22.95 -7.89 7.80
CA GLU A 172 23.75 -9.05 7.41
C GLU A 172 23.63 -10.21 8.38
N LYS A 173 23.42 -9.92 9.68
CA LYS A 173 23.26 -10.92 10.74
C LYS A 173 21.93 -11.69 10.66
N LYS A 174 20.97 -11.15 9.91
CA LYS A 174 19.65 -11.77 9.67
C LYS A 174 19.65 -12.65 8.41
N VAL A 175 20.71 -12.59 7.61
CA VAL A 175 20.87 -13.42 6.40
C VAL A 175 21.70 -14.65 6.74
N ALA A 176 21.35 -15.80 6.17
CA ALA A 176 22.06 -17.03 6.46
C ALA A 176 23.52 -16.95 5.97
N PRO A 177 24.50 -17.51 6.70
CA PRO A 177 25.90 -17.48 6.27
C PRO A 177 26.09 -18.08 4.87
N GLY A 178 26.72 -17.32 3.98
CA GLY A 178 26.99 -17.73 2.60
C GLY A 178 25.89 -17.36 1.60
N GLU A 179 24.77 -16.80 2.04
CA GLU A 179 23.76 -16.24 1.14
C GLU A 179 24.07 -14.79 0.75
N ARG A 180 23.63 -14.42 -0.45
CA ARG A 180 23.75 -13.05 -0.93
C ARG A 180 22.73 -12.18 -0.21
N ILE A 181 23.17 -11.07 0.37
CA ILE A 181 22.28 -10.07 0.96
C ILE A 181 21.62 -9.29 -0.19
N LEU A 182 20.29 -9.38 -0.29
CA LEU A 182 19.49 -8.68 -1.29
C LEU A 182 18.86 -7.42 -0.70
N ALA A 183 18.94 -6.32 -1.44
CA ALA A 183 18.34 -5.04 -1.03
C ALA A 183 16.79 -5.12 -1.04
N PHE A 184 16.17 -4.32 -0.19
CA PHE A 184 14.71 -4.22 -0.11
C PHE A 184 14.09 -3.63 -1.37
N THR A 185 12.92 -4.15 -1.73
CA THR A 185 12.03 -3.57 -2.73
C THR A 185 10.66 -3.22 -2.13
N ALA A 186 9.75 -2.69 -2.96
CA ALA A 186 8.39 -2.36 -2.53
C ALA A 186 7.57 -3.62 -2.23
N ASP A 187 6.69 -3.50 -1.25
CA ASP A 187 5.72 -4.51 -0.85
C ASP A 187 4.36 -4.34 -1.56
N TYR A 188 3.46 -5.28 -1.34
CA TYR A 188 2.08 -5.28 -1.78
C TYR A 188 1.22 -4.64 -0.68
N ASP A 189 1.06 -3.33 -0.78
CA ASP A 189 0.17 -2.59 0.11
C ASP A 189 -1.30 -3.02 -0.12
N LEU A 190 -1.95 -3.50 0.94
CA LEU A 190 -3.39 -3.80 0.89
C LEU A 190 -4.17 -2.49 0.75
N LEU A 191 -5.08 -2.43 -0.23
CA LEU A 191 -6.07 -1.37 -0.35
C LEU A 191 -7.21 -1.62 0.63
N MET A 192 -7.80 -2.82 0.58
CA MET A 192 -8.90 -3.22 1.46
C MET A 192 -8.96 -4.73 1.68
N VAL A 193 -9.57 -5.11 2.80
CA VAL A 193 -10.00 -6.48 3.10
C VAL A 193 -11.44 -6.37 3.58
N SER A 194 -12.40 -6.86 2.78
CA SER A 194 -13.83 -6.71 3.03
C SER A 194 -14.52 -8.07 3.11
N PRO A 195 -14.73 -8.62 4.33
CA PRO A 195 -15.39 -9.92 4.50
C PRO A 195 -16.88 -9.84 4.17
N HIS A 196 -17.48 -10.98 3.84
CA HIS A 196 -18.93 -11.07 3.78
C HIS A 196 -19.55 -10.89 5.18
N ILE A 197 -20.73 -10.29 5.25
CA ILE A 197 -21.41 -9.93 6.51
C ILE A 197 -21.75 -11.16 7.36
N SER A 198 -21.95 -12.32 6.74
CA SER A 198 -22.16 -13.59 7.45
C SER A 198 -20.97 -14.00 8.31
N ASP A 199 -19.78 -13.50 7.96
CA ASP A 199 -18.53 -13.93 8.56
C ASP A 199 -17.97 -12.87 9.52
N LEU A 200 -18.66 -11.72 9.65
CA LEU A 200 -18.27 -10.66 10.59
C LEU A 200 -18.28 -11.17 12.02
N SER A 201 -17.26 -10.76 12.75
CA SER A 201 -17.05 -11.16 14.14
C SER A 201 -16.26 -10.07 14.87
N PRO A 202 -16.03 -10.21 16.19
CA PRO A 202 -15.12 -9.32 16.91
C PRO A 202 -13.69 -9.27 16.34
N LEU A 203 -13.29 -10.23 15.50
CA LEU A 203 -11.99 -10.22 14.81
C LEU A 203 -11.86 -9.09 13.79
N ASP A 204 -12.97 -8.48 13.38
CA ASP A 204 -13.04 -7.38 12.42
C ASP A 204 -12.90 -6.00 13.09
N ASN A 205 -12.87 -5.96 14.43
CA ASN A 205 -12.60 -4.72 15.15
C ASN A 205 -11.13 -4.32 14.98
N ILE A 206 -10.91 -3.03 14.74
CA ILE A 206 -9.58 -2.41 14.67
C ILE A 206 -9.19 -1.77 16.00
N PRO A 207 -7.89 -1.72 16.35
CA PRO A 207 -7.41 -1.12 17.59
C PRO A 207 -7.77 0.36 17.75
N VAL A 208 -7.67 1.15 16.67
CA VAL A 208 -7.99 2.58 16.68
C VAL A 208 -9.21 2.84 15.80
N ASN A 209 -10.34 3.15 16.42
CA ASN A 209 -11.62 3.43 15.77
C ASN A 209 -12.31 4.65 16.42
N PRO A 210 -12.68 5.71 15.67
CA PRO A 210 -12.48 5.90 14.22
C PRO A 210 -10.99 5.97 13.85
N VAL A 211 -10.66 5.77 12.58
CA VAL A 211 -9.26 5.74 12.12
C VAL A 211 -8.63 7.13 11.99
N SER A 212 -9.44 8.19 12.05
CA SER A 212 -9.01 9.58 11.89
C SER A 212 -9.22 10.39 13.16
N TYR A 213 -8.11 10.93 13.68
CA TYR A 213 -8.11 11.88 14.78
C TYR A 213 -8.94 13.13 14.44
N ARG A 214 -8.81 13.66 13.22
CA ARG A 214 -9.54 14.87 12.78
C ARG A 214 -11.05 14.68 12.87
N GLN A 215 -11.55 13.51 12.49
CA GLN A 215 -12.98 13.22 12.54
C GLN A 215 -13.45 12.87 13.93
N PHE A 216 -12.62 12.16 14.69
CA PHE A 216 -12.84 11.94 16.10
C PHE A 216 -13.02 13.28 16.83
N SER A 217 -12.06 14.19 16.71
CA SER A 217 -12.08 15.48 17.40
C SER A 217 -13.30 16.31 16.98
N ALA A 218 -13.53 16.48 15.68
CA ALA A 218 -14.68 17.24 15.17
C ALA A 218 -16.04 16.71 15.66
N ARG A 219 -16.18 15.40 15.84
CA ARG A 219 -17.41 14.77 16.35
C ARG A 219 -17.59 14.99 17.85
N TYR A 220 -16.52 14.86 18.62
CA TYR A 220 -16.61 14.68 20.06
C TYR A 220 -16.32 15.95 20.86
N GLU A 221 -15.58 16.93 20.32
CA GLU A 221 -15.30 18.22 20.99
C GLU A 221 -16.57 18.94 21.48
N LYS A 222 -17.70 18.76 20.79
CA LYS A 222 -18.96 19.45 21.09
C LYS A 222 -19.91 18.68 22.00
N ILE A 223 -19.63 17.41 22.28
CA ILE A 223 -20.61 16.47 22.84
C ILE A 223 -20.10 15.82 24.14
N ILE A 224 -18.79 15.75 24.32
CA ILE A 224 -18.18 15.02 25.42
C ILE A 224 -18.11 15.89 26.70
N ASP A 225 -18.53 15.30 27.82
CA ASP A 225 -18.33 15.85 29.17
C ASP A 225 -16.82 15.96 29.48
N PRO A 226 -16.33 17.07 30.07
CA PRO A 226 -14.91 17.23 30.43
C PRO A 226 -14.30 16.09 31.28
N ASN A 227 -15.12 15.31 32.00
CA ASN A 227 -14.67 14.17 32.81
C ASN A 227 -14.80 12.82 32.08
N HIS A 228 -15.23 12.81 30.82
CA HIS A 228 -15.40 11.58 30.07
C HIS A 228 -14.04 10.96 29.73
N PRO A 229 -13.87 9.62 29.78
CA PRO A 229 -12.60 8.95 29.49
C PRO A 229 -11.98 9.28 28.12
N LEU A 230 -12.81 9.64 27.13
CA LEU A 230 -12.35 10.03 25.79
C LEU A 230 -11.69 11.42 25.73
N GLN A 231 -11.79 12.24 26.79
CA GLN A 231 -11.19 13.58 26.83
C GLN A 231 -9.67 13.52 26.65
N GLN A 232 -9.01 12.46 27.15
CA GLN A 232 -7.57 12.27 26.96
C GLN A 232 -7.18 12.25 25.48
N TYR A 233 -8.02 11.63 24.64
CA TYR A 233 -7.74 11.50 23.22
C TYR A 233 -8.00 12.80 22.47
N LEU A 234 -8.91 13.66 22.93
CA LEU A 234 -9.16 14.97 22.32
C LEU A 234 -7.98 15.95 22.49
N ASN A 235 -7.14 15.72 23.50
CA ASN A 235 -6.05 16.63 23.82
C ASN A 235 -4.74 16.27 23.10
N SER A 236 -4.66 15.09 22.48
CA SER A 236 -3.41 14.52 21.98
C SER A 236 -3.66 13.49 20.88
N SER A 237 -3.21 13.79 19.66
CA SER A 237 -3.21 12.83 18.55
C SER A 237 -2.34 11.61 18.84
N ASP A 238 -1.27 11.79 19.61
CA ASP A 238 -0.35 10.70 19.95
C ASP A 238 -1.02 9.71 20.91
N ASP A 239 -1.79 10.20 21.88
CA ASP A 239 -2.57 9.34 22.78
C ASP A 239 -3.70 8.62 22.03
N PHE A 240 -4.32 9.29 21.05
CA PHE A 240 -5.33 8.69 20.18
C PHE A 240 -4.76 7.53 19.35
N TYR A 241 -3.55 7.69 18.79
CA TYR A 241 -2.89 6.67 17.96
C TYR A 241 -2.01 5.68 18.74
N LYS A 242 -1.97 5.76 20.08
CA LYS A 242 -1.16 4.87 20.93
C LYS A 242 -1.49 3.38 20.75
N GLY A 243 -2.70 3.06 20.31
CA GLY A 243 -3.14 1.69 20.01
C GLY A 243 -2.64 1.12 18.68
N LEU A 244 -1.93 1.91 17.85
CA LEU A 244 -1.37 1.43 16.60
C LEU A 244 -0.23 0.44 16.85
N ASP A 245 -0.20 -0.62 16.05
CA ASP A 245 0.89 -1.57 16.07
C ASP A 245 2.07 -1.05 15.24
N PRO A 246 3.31 -1.11 15.76
CA PRO A 246 4.48 -0.58 15.06
C PRO A 246 4.82 -1.33 13.77
N GLU A 247 4.48 -2.63 13.67
CA GLU A 247 4.76 -3.45 12.49
C GLU A 247 3.56 -3.54 11.54
N MET A 248 2.34 -3.67 12.11
CA MET A 248 1.11 -3.93 11.35
C MET A 248 0.25 -2.69 11.11
N GLY A 249 0.51 -1.58 11.81
CA GLY A 249 -0.32 -0.39 11.79
C GLY A 249 -1.68 -0.61 12.45
N ASN A 250 -2.72 0.00 11.90
CA ASN A 250 -4.10 -0.25 12.31
C ASN A 250 -4.64 -1.42 11.50
N ALA A 251 -4.73 -2.60 12.12
CA ALA A 251 -5.19 -3.80 11.45
C ALA A 251 -6.03 -4.65 12.40
N SER A 252 -7.19 -5.09 11.92
CA SER A 252 -8.05 -6.04 12.62
C SER A 252 -7.37 -7.40 12.81
N GLN A 253 -7.84 -8.20 13.77
CA GLN A 253 -7.30 -9.54 13.98
C GLN A 253 -7.52 -10.46 12.76
N ARG A 254 -8.61 -10.26 12.00
CA ARG A 254 -8.81 -10.95 10.72
C ARG A 254 -7.69 -10.65 9.75
N VAL A 255 -7.37 -9.38 9.53
CA VAL A 255 -6.30 -8.98 8.59
C VAL A 255 -4.96 -9.56 9.03
N ARG A 256 -4.65 -9.51 10.32
CA ARG A 256 -3.43 -10.12 10.90
C ARG A 256 -3.34 -11.62 10.65
N ASN A 257 -4.47 -12.33 10.71
CA ASN A 257 -4.52 -13.77 10.42
C ASN A 257 -4.44 -14.06 8.92
N LEU A 258 -4.99 -13.18 8.08
CA LEU A 258 -5.06 -13.34 6.63
C LEU A 258 -3.73 -13.06 5.94
N ILE A 259 -2.94 -12.09 6.42
CA ILE A 259 -1.64 -11.73 5.82
C ILE A 259 -0.69 -12.94 5.67
N PRO A 260 -0.43 -13.76 6.71
CA PRO A 260 0.38 -14.96 6.56
C PRO A 260 -0.20 -15.96 5.54
N MET A 261 -1.52 -16.06 5.41
CA MET A 261 -2.18 -16.95 4.45
C MET A 261 -2.00 -16.43 3.02
N ILE A 262 -2.14 -15.12 2.82
CA ILE A 262 -1.84 -14.45 1.54
C ILE A 262 -0.38 -14.72 1.17
N ASN A 263 0.58 -14.36 2.03
CA ASN A 263 1.99 -14.58 1.75
C ASN A 263 2.29 -16.06 1.45
N ARG A 264 1.74 -16.98 2.23
CA ARG A 264 1.91 -18.41 1.98
C ARG A 264 1.38 -18.84 0.61
N ALA A 265 0.24 -18.32 0.18
CA ALA A 265 -0.35 -18.63 -1.11
C ALA A 265 0.45 -18.04 -2.27
N LEU A 266 0.97 -16.81 -2.11
CA LEU A 266 1.67 -16.10 -3.17
C LEU A 266 3.12 -16.58 -3.35
N VAL A 267 3.88 -16.63 -2.26
CA VAL A 267 5.33 -16.83 -2.29
C VAL A 267 5.80 -18.11 -1.59
N GLY A 268 4.89 -18.87 -0.97
CA GLY A 268 5.23 -20.13 -0.32
C GLY A 268 6.16 -19.96 0.87
N HIS A 269 7.43 -20.30 0.70
CA HIS A 269 8.51 -20.12 1.69
C HIS A 269 9.46 -18.96 1.33
N GLY A 270 9.19 -18.24 0.25
CA GLY A 270 9.95 -17.06 -0.14
C GLY A 270 9.65 -15.84 0.72
N GLU A 271 10.26 -14.72 0.35
CA GLU A 271 10.12 -13.43 1.04
C GLU A 271 8.67 -12.93 1.04
N ASN A 272 8.18 -12.53 2.22
CA ASN A 272 6.84 -11.98 2.36
C ASN A 272 6.66 -10.74 1.49
N VAL A 273 5.47 -10.60 0.89
CA VAL A 273 5.11 -9.47 0.03
C VAL A 273 4.05 -8.57 0.64
N VAL A 274 3.26 -9.03 1.62
CA VAL A 274 2.31 -8.20 2.37
C VAL A 274 2.76 -8.13 3.83
N HIS A 275 2.87 -6.94 4.41
CA HIS A 275 3.40 -6.78 5.77
C HIS A 275 2.45 -6.16 6.78
N HIS A 276 1.45 -5.39 6.34
CA HIS A 276 0.65 -4.57 7.27
C HIS A 276 -0.81 -4.44 6.84
N GLY A 277 -1.58 -3.75 7.68
CA GLY A 277 -2.99 -3.45 7.46
C GLY A 277 -3.29 -2.68 6.17
N SER A 278 -4.57 -2.64 5.84
CA SER A 278 -5.08 -2.01 4.62
C SER A 278 -5.17 -0.48 4.70
N ASP A 279 -5.10 0.18 3.55
CA ASP A 279 -5.26 1.63 3.43
C ASP A 279 -6.64 2.13 3.88
N THR A 280 -7.69 1.29 3.79
CA THR A 280 -9.02 1.60 4.35
C THR A 280 -9.02 1.85 5.86
N GLU A 281 -8.02 1.34 6.58
CA GLU A 281 -7.89 1.44 8.04
C GLU A 281 -6.71 2.32 8.47
N ASN A 282 -5.94 2.84 7.50
CA ASN A 282 -4.71 3.59 7.71
C ASN A 282 -4.99 5.08 8.05
N PRO A 283 -4.50 5.60 9.19
CA PRO A 283 -4.65 7.02 9.53
C PRO A 283 -3.94 7.99 8.58
N ALA A 284 -2.91 7.52 7.86
CA ALA A 284 -2.12 8.31 6.92
C ALA A 284 -2.31 7.76 5.50
N THR A 285 -3.48 8.03 4.91
CA THR A 285 -3.90 7.59 3.58
C THR A 285 -3.78 8.69 2.52
N ASP A 286 -3.59 8.29 1.26
CA ASP A 286 -3.74 9.12 0.06
C ASP A 286 -4.55 8.34 -0.97
N GLU A 287 -5.84 8.68 -1.09
CA GLU A 287 -6.79 7.97 -1.95
C GLU A 287 -6.36 7.94 -3.43
N SER A 288 -5.74 9.02 -3.91
CA SER A 288 -5.35 9.14 -5.32
C SER A 288 -4.27 8.14 -5.71
N SER A 289 -3.44 7.75 -4.74
CA SER A 289 -2.36 6.78 -4.91
C SER A 289 -2.83 5.31 -4.88
N ASN A 290 -4.12 5.07 -4.70
CA ASN A 290 -4.70 3.72 -4.71
C ASN A 290 -4.96 3.18 -6.11
N TYR A 291 -4.81 3.98 -7.18
CA TYR A 291 -5.14 3.55 -8.54
C TYR A 291 -3.92 3.46 -9.47
N PRO A 292 -3.89 2.48 -10.40
CA PRO A 292 -4.86 1.38 -10.54
C PRO A 292 -4.66 0.29 -9.48
N ALA A 293 -5.75 -0.23 -8.90
CA ALA A 293 -5.72 -1.29 -7.90
C ALA A 293 -6.12 -2.65 -8.47
N LEU A 294 -5.46 -3.72 -8.03
CA LEU A 294 -5.89 -5.09 -8.28
C LEU A 294 -6.92 -5.50 -7.24
N PHE A 295 -8.00 -6.13 -7.67
CA PHE A 295 -8.98 -6.75 -6.79
C PHE A 295 -9.12 -8.24 -7.09
N ALA A 296 -9.00 -9.03 -6.03
CA ALA A 296 -9.38 -10.42 -5.97
C ALA A 296 -10.74 -10.53 -5.25
N LEU A 297 -11.77 -10.89 -6.00
CA LEU A 297 -13.13 -11.07 -5.50
C LEU A 297 -13.39 -12.57 -5.27
N PRO A 298 -14.12 -12.93 -4.20
CA PRO A 298 -14.53 -14.31 -3.95
C PRO A 298 -15.48 -14.85 -5.02
N VAL A 299 -16.28 -13.97 -5.62
CA VAL A 299 -17.23 -14.22 -6.70
C VAL A 299 -17.29 -13.00 -7.60
N LYS A 300 -17.76 -13.16 -8.84
CA LYS A 300 -18.10 -12.03 -9.73
C LYS A 300 -19.10 -11.07 -9.06
N LEU A 301 -18.83 -9.77 -9.14
CA LEU A 301 -19.70 -8.71 -8.59
C LEU A 301 -20.09 -7.72 -9.69
N GLY A 302 -21.36 -7.75 -10.11
CA GLY A 302 -21.84 -6.93 -11.21
C GLY A 302 -21.03 -7.17 -12.49
N ARG A 303 -20.37 -6.11 -13.00
CA ARG A 303 -19.50 -6.20 -14.19
C ARG A 303 -18.06 -6.63 -13.89
N PHE A 304 -17.68 -6.75 -12.63
CA PHE A 304 -16.32 -7.05 -12.21
C PHE A 304 -16.14 -8.55 -12.05
N ASP A 305 -15.22 -9.13 -12.84
CA ASP A 305 -14.81 -10.52 -12.72
C ASP A 305 -14.00 -10.75 -11.42
N GLU A 306 -13.82 -12.02 -11.05
CA GLU A 306 -13.15 -12.45 -9.81
C GLU A 306 -11.72 -11.90 -9.68
N LEU A 307 -11.08 -11.60 -10.80
CA LEU A 307 -9.85 -10.82 -10.86
C LEU A 307 -10.10 -9.61 -11.74
N CYS A 308 -10.07 -8.41 -11.16
CA CYS A 308 -10.31 -7.18 -11.89
C CYS A 308 -9.35 -6.07 -11.47
N VAL A 309 -9.23 -5.06 -12.33
CA VAL A 309 -8.44 -3.86 -12.06
C VAL A 309 -9.40 -2.67 -11.96
N ILE A 310 -9.23 -1.90 -10.89
CA ILE A 310 -9.98 -0.67 -10.63
C ILE A 310 -9.07 0.50 -10.97
N GLU A 311 -9.39 1.18 -12.06
CA GLU A 311 -8.52 2.19 -12.67
C GLU A 311 -8.66 3.58 -12.04
N ASN A 312 -9.76 3.83 -11.33
CA ASN A 312 -10.07 5.14 -10.76
C ASN A 312 -11.19 5.05 -9.70
N GLN A 313 -11.42 6.19 -9.04
CA GLN A 313 -12.45 6.39 -8.01
C GLN A 313 -13.85 5.98 -8.46
N GLN A 314 -14.26 6.31 -9.69
CA GLN A 314 -15.60 5.97 -10.18
C GLN A 314 -15.81 4.45 -10.23
N GLN A 315 -14.81 3.72 -10.72
CA GLN A 315 -14.87 2.26 -10.74
C GLN A 315 -14.85 1.67 -9.32
N LEU A 316 -14.14 2.29 -8.38
CA LEU A 316 -14.16 1.87 -6.98
C LEU A 316 -15.55 2.07 -6.36
N ILE A 317 -16.21 3.21 -6.61
CA ILE A 317 -17.59 3.47 -6.16
C ILE A 317 -18.54 2.38 -6.69
N GLU A 318 -18.43 2.03 -7.98
CA GLU A 318 -19.23 0.96 -8.59
C GLU A 318 -18.98 -0.38 -7.90
N LEU A 319 -17.72 -0.78 -7.71
CA LEU A 319 -17.37 -2.03 -7.05
C LEU A 319 -17.89 -2.08 -5.60
N ILE A 320 -17.71 -1.01 -4.83
CA ILE A 320 -18.19 -0.92 -3.44
C ILE A 320 -19.71 -1.03 -3.40
N THR A 321 -20.41 -0.42 -4.37
CA THR A 321 -21.88 -0.50 -4.46
C THR A 321 -22.33 -1.94 -4.71
N GLU A 322 -21.67 -2.65 -5.63
CA GLU A 322 -21.96 -4.07 -5.90
C GLU A 322 -21.59 -4.97 -4.72
N ALA A 323 -20.45 -4.74 -4.08
CA ALA A 323 -20.02 -5.47 -2.89
C ALA A 323 -21.06 -5.34 -1.76
N LYS A 324 -21.50 -4.12 -1.44
CA LYS A 324 -22.55 -3.88 -0.44
C LYS A 324 -23.89 -4.50 -0.83
N ARG A 325 -24.23 -4.54 -2.13
CA ARG A 325 -25.44 -5.23 -2.63
C ARG A 325 -25.39 -6.74 -2.37
N HIS A 326 -24.20 -7.34 -2.48
CA HIS A 326 -23.99 -8.78 -2.29
C HIS A 326 -23.53 -9.15 -0.87
N GLY A 327 -23.77 -8.28 0.12
CA GLY A 327 -23.55 -8.60 1.52
C GLY A 327 -22.11 -8.47 2.01
N TYR A 328 -21.21 -7.82 1.27
CA TYR A 328 -19.85 -7.56 1.76
C TYR A 328 -19.80 -6.31 2.63
N HIS A 329 -19.11 -6.44 3.76
CA HIS A 329 -18.82 -5.33 4.66
C HIS A 329 -17.58 -4.59 4.19
N VAL A 330 -17.78 -3.42 3.58
CA VAL A 330 -16.71 -2.58 3.06
C VAL A 330 -16.48 -1.41 4.00
N ASN A 331 -15.34 -1.43 4.70
CA ASN A 331 -14.80 -0.28 5.41
C ASN A 331 -14.27 0.74 4.40
N ILE A 332 -14.63 2.00 4.59
CA ILE A 332 -14.16 3.11 3.75
C ILE A 332 -13.40 4.05 4.67
N ASN A 333 -12.16 4.36 4.32
CA ASN A 333 -11.38 5.32 5.09
C ASN A 333 -12.12 6.66 5.07
N PRO A 334 -12.43 7.24 6.22
CA PRO A 334 -13.27 8.41 6.24
C PRO A 334 -12.52 9.67 5.76
N GLU A 335 -11.19 9.64 5.64
CA GLU A 335 -10.38 10.71 5.03
C GLU A 335 -10.44 10.71 3.50
N TRP A 336 -11.04 9.69 2.88
CA TRP A 336 -11.25 9.66 1.43
C TRP A 336 -12.35 10.62 0.99
N ASP A 337 -12.41 10.86 -0.32
CA ASP A 337 -13.37 11.75 -0.94
C ASP A 337 -14.83 11.38 -0.58
N ASN A 338 -15.66 12.41 -0.46
CA ASN A 338 -17.05 12.28 -0.03
C ASN A 338 -17.89 11.37 -0.94
N ALA A 339 -17.56 11.28 -2.23
CA ALA A 339 -18.26 10.38 -3.15
C ALA A 339 -18.06 8.90 -2.78
N LEU A 340 -16.92 8.53 -2.18
CA LEU A 340 -16.67 7.19 -1.63
C LEU A 340 -17.32 7.02 -0.26
N THR A 341 -17.10 7.93 0.68
CA THR A 341 -17.61 7.80 2.06
C THR A 341 -19.15 7.86 2.15
N SER A 342 -19.81 8.43 1.13
CA SER A 342 -21.26 8.50 1.01
C SER A 342 -21.90 7.25 0.41
N VAL A 343 -21.13 6.28 -0.12
CA VAL A 343 -21.72 5.07 -0.73
C VAL A 343 -22.49 4.26 0.31
N ARG A 344 -23.76 3.99 0.03
CA ARG A 344 -24.66 3.14 0.83
C ARG A 344 -25.07 1.90 0.05
N SER A 345 -25.56 0.87 0.75
CA SER A 345 -26.11 -0.29 0.06
C SER A 345 -27.41 0.10 -0.67
N PRO A 346 -27.69 -0.46 -1.85
CA PRO A 346 -28.95 -0.20 -2.55
C PRO A 346 -30.20 -0.52 -1.72
N ALA A 347 -30.14 -1.59 -0.91
CA ALA A 347 -31.22 -1.95 0.01
C ALA A 347 -31.45 -0.90 1.10
N PHE A 348 -30.39 -0.27 1.63
CA PHE A 348 -30.52 0.84 2.57
C PHE A 348 -31.20 2.05 1.92
N GLU A 349 -30.80 2.40 0.70
CA GLU A 349 -31.42 3.51 -0.04
C GLU A 349 -32.89 3.24 -0.36
N GLU A 350 -33.25 2.00 -0.71
CA GLU A 350 -34.63 1.59 -0.93
C GLU A 350 -35.46 1.65 0.36
N ALA A 351 -34.93 1.12 1.47
CA ALA A 351 -35.59 1.19 2.78
C ALA A 351 -35.77 2.64 3.25
N LYS A 352 -34.77 3.49 3.05
CA LYS A 352 -34.85 4.92 3.36
C LYS A 352 -35.93 5.61 2.52
N LYS A 353 -35.98 5.39 1.20
CA LYS A 353 -37.04 5.91 0.33
C LYS A 353 -38.44 5.42 0.76
N HIS A 354 -38.55 4.16 1.17
CA HIS A 354 -39.79 3.62 1.70
C HIS A 354 -40.21 4.34 3.00
N LEU A 355 -39.29 4.55 3.94
CA LEU A 355 -39.58 5.30 5.16
C LEU A 355 -39.97 6.75 4.86
N ASP A 356 -39.20 7.45 4.03
CA ASP A 356 -39.43 8.85 3.67
C ASP A 356 -40.78 9.06 2.95
N SER A 357 -41.22 8.08 2.16
CA SER A 357 -42.54 8.11 1.50
C SER A 357 -43.72 7.79 2.44
N HIS A 358 -43.48 7.13 3.58
CA HIS A 358 -44.51 6.76 4.55
C HIS A 358 -44.53 7.65 5.82
N LEU A 359 -43.48 8.42 6.07
CA LEU A 359 -43.41 9.43 7.14
C LEU A 359 -44.49 10.53 7.05
N PRO A 360 -44.91 11.02 5.86
CA PRO A 360 -46.03 11.97 5.76
C PRO A 360 -47.37 11.40 6.26
N LEU A 361 -47.54 10.07 6.24
CA LEU A 361 -48.78 9.41 6.67
C LEU A 361 -48.83 9.15 8.19
N MET A 362 -47.69 9.04 8.87
CA MET A 362 -47.68 8.87 10.34
C MET A 362 -47.97 10.16 11.09
N GLN A 363 -47.52 11.33 10.58
CA GLN A 363 -47.91 12.62 11.16
C GLN A 363 -49.40 12.94 10.94
N LEU A 364 -49.99 12.51 9.82
CA LEU A 364 -51.43 12.70 9.55
C LEU A 364 -52.34 11.76 10.34
N ARG A 365 -51.88 10.56 10.75
CA ARG A 365 -52.66 9.64 11.60
C ARG A 365 -52.71 10.06 13.07
N GLN A 366 -51.69 10.73 13.61
CA GLN A 366 -51.74 11.28 14.97
C GLN A 366 -52.66 12.49 15.10
N VAL A 367 -52.89 13.27 14.02
CA VAL A 367 -53.79 14.43 14.05
C VAL A 367 -55.27 14.04 13.90
N ARG A 368 -55.59 12.89 13.30
CA ARG A 368 -56.98 12.41 13.17
C ARG A 368 -57.51 11.64 14.39
N SER A 369 -56.67 11.27 15.34
CA SER A 369 -57.08 10.55 16.57
C SER A 369 -57.54 11.45 17.71
N THR A 370 -57.40 12.78 17.60
CA THR A 370 -57.77 13.75 18.65
C THR A 370 -59.00 14.59 18.29
N ALA A 371 -59.70 14.27 17.21
CA ALA A 371 -60.88 15.03 16.75
C ALA A 371 -62.25 14.34 17.00
N ASP A 372 -62.29 13.12 17.54
CA ASP A 372 -63.56 12.37 17.79
C ASP A 372 -63.80 12.08 19.29
N LEU A 373 -63.55 13.06 20.15
CA LEU A 373 -64.01 13.06 21.55
C LEU A 373 -64.43 14.48 21.96
N THR A 374 -65.62 14.88 21.52
CA THR A 374 -66.42 15.97 22.11
C THR A 374 -67.83 15.48 22.36
#